data_AF-A0A6C0DNX1-F1
#
_entry.id   AF-A0A6C0DNX1-F1
#
_cell.length_a   1.000
_cell.length_b   1.000
_cell.length_c   1.000
_cell.angle_alpha   90.00
_cell.angle_beta   90.00
_cell.angle_gamma   90.00
#
_symmetry.space_group_name_H-M   'P 1'
#
loop_
_entity.id
_entity.type
_entity.pdbx_description
1 polymer ?
#
loop_
_entity_poly.entity_id
_entity_poly.type
_entity_poly.pdbx_seq_one_letter_code
_entity_poly.pdbx_strand_id
1 'polypeptide(L)'
;MKTLVLYVFHEYTSRVEQFINTAIFEDPHTDFILIYNNNTNKLHIDFDPTTKSLQIRTPENTQFNIPSYAKFFHRENIGIDFGGWSDALLLHDFYKNYDNYVFVNSSIVGPFLPKNSTVSWTQVFIQGLTDTVKLFGSTINSCDDPDNYSHLQSYAFAMEKPTLEYLIECGIFSNTHYISDKHNAVWQKEVLMSRKIIERGWNIGSLLPYYNDVEFRPQCKPFYEQNKHALGDVMWPHYENVYWTKEDLVFVKGNRG
;
A
#
# COMPACT_ATOMS: atom_id res chain seq x y z
N MET A 1 -18.62 2.06 -7.91
CA MET A 1 -17.33 2.58 -7.44
C MET A 1 -16.23 1.79 -8.12
N LYS A 2 -15.20 2.44 -8.64
CA LYS A 2 -14.07 1.79 -9.31
C LYS A 2 -12.81 1.89 -8.44
N THR A 3 -12.06 0.80 -8.32
CA THR A 3 -10.85 0.72 -7.49
C THR A 3 -9.62 0.58 -8.37
N LEU A 4 -8.56 1.30 -8.03
CA LEU A 4 -7.21 1.08 -8.57
C LEU A 4 -6.30 0.48 -7.50
N VAL A 5 -5.73 -0.68 -7.80
CA VAL A 5 -4.67 -1.29 -6.99
C VAL A 5 -3.32 -0.93 -7.60
N LEU A 6 -2.47 -0.25 -6.84
CA LEU A 6 -1.12 0.15 -7.22
C LEU A 6 -0.10 -0.73 -6.50
N TYR A 7 0.50 -1.67 -7.23
CA TYR A 7 1.53 -2.55 -6.70
C TYR A 7 2.91 -2.12 -7.19
N VAL A 8 3.80 -1.72 -6.28
CA VAL A 8 5.16 -1.24 -6.61
C VAL A 8 6.24 -2.23 -6.18
N PHE A 9 7.22 -2.44 -7.05
CA PHE A 9 8.38 -3.30 -6.78
C PHE A 9 9.61 -2.80 -7.55
N HIS A 10 10.81 -2.97 -6.99
CA HIS A 10 12.07 -2.57 -7.64
C HIS A 10 12.91 -3.76 -8.12
N GLU A 11 12.58 -4.97 -7.66
CA GLU A 11 13.21 -6.23 -8.03
C GLU A 11 12.13 -7.31 -8.10
N TYR A 12 12.25 -8.21 -9.08
CA TYR A 12 11.38 -9.37 -9.18
C TYR A 12 11.88 -10.47 -8.23
N THR A 13 11.12 -10.70 -7.15
CA THR A 13 11.43 -11.70 -6.13
C THR A 13 10.32 -12.75 -6.06
N SER A 14 10.51 -13.83 -5.32
CA SER A 14 9.44 -14.83 -5.08
C SER A 14 8.18 -14.23 -4.47
N ARG A 15 8.27 -13.12 -3.71
CA ARG A 15 7.10 -12.38 -3.20
C ARG A 15 6.35 -11.64 -4.30
N VAL A 16 7.08 -11.07 -5.27
CA VAL A 16 6.48 -10.43 -6.44
C VAL A 16 5.78 -11.47 -7.31
N GLU A 17 6.45 -12.59 -7.56
CA GLU A 17 5.87 -13.74 -8.26
C GLU A 17 4.59 -14.22 -7.58
N GLN A 18 4.64 -14.42 -6.25
CA GLN A 18 3.47 -14.80 -5.46
C GLN A 18 2.33 -13.79 -5.65
N PHE A 19 2.59 -12.49 -5.48
CA PHE A 19 1.55 -11.46 -5.64
C PHE A 19 0.92 -11.51 -7.04
N ILE A 20 1.72 -11.60 -8.10
CA ILE A 20 1.21 -11.69 -9.47
C ILE A 20 0.31 -12.91 -9.66
N ASN A 21 0.71 -14.06 -9.10
CA ASN A 21 0.01 -15.31 -9.30
C ASN A 21 -1.21 -15.51 -8.39
N THR A 22 -1.27 -14.85 -7.22
CA THR A 22 -2.29 -15.13 -6.21
C THR A 22 -3.12 -13.92 -5.78
N ALA A 23 -2.63 -12.70 -5.99
CA ALA A 23 -3.30 -11.47 -5.54
C ALA A 23 -4.03 -10.73 -6.66
N ILE A 24 -3.62 -10.91 -7.92
CA ILE A 24 -4.21 -10.21 -9.06
C ILE A 24 -5.36 -11.05 -9.63
N PHE A 25 -6.51 -10.44 -9.82
CA PHE A 25 -7.72 -11.08 -10.35
C PHE A 25 -8.41 -10.16 -11.36
N GLU A 26 -9.24 -10.73 -12.23
CA GLU A 26 -10.09 -9.99 -13.16
C GLU A 26 -11.40 -9.61 -12.47
N ASP A 27 -11.74 -8.32 -12.46
CA ASP A 27 -12.98 -7.80 -11.88
C ASP A 27 -13.40 -6.50 -12.59
N PRO A 28 -14.70 -6.31 -12.93
CA PRO A 28 -15.16 -5.11 -13.64
C PRO A 28 -15.02 -3.80 -12.85
N HIS A 29 -14.75 -3.88 -11.55
CA HIS A 29 -14.67 -2.73 -10.65
C HIS A 29 -13.29 -2.54 -10.02
N THR A 30 -12.31 -3.40 -10.34
CA THR A 30 -10.97 -3.37 -9.75
C THR A 30 -9.93 -3.51 -10.85
N ASP A 31 -9.19 -2.42 -11.11
CA ASP A 31 -8.06 -2.45 -12.02
C ASP A 31 -6.75 -2.58 -11.23
N PHE A 32 -5.79 -3.31 -11.80
CA PHE A 32 -4.45 -3.44 -11.24
C PHE A 32 -3.44 -2.70 -12.11
N ILE A 33 -2.48 -2.02 -11.47
CA ILE A 33 -1.27 -1.52 -12.12
C ILE A 33 -0.04 -2.02 -11.37
N LEU A 34 0.83 -2.72 -12.09
CA LEU A 34 2.13 -3.16 -11.62
C LEU A 34 3.17 -2.13 -12.02
N ILE A 35 3.82 -1.53 -11.02
CA ILE A 35 4.78 -0.46 -11.17
C ILE A 35 6.17 -1.05 -10.92
N TYR A 36 6.90 -1.29 -12.01
CA TYR A 36 8.28 -1.73 -11.93
C TYR A 36 9.19 -0.52 -11.80
N ASN A 37 9.62 -0.27 -10.56
CA ASN A 37 10.37 0.88 -10.13
C ASN A 37 11.87 0.60 -10.15
N ASN A 38 12.47 0.56 -11.33
CA ASN A 38 13.79 -0.03 -11.55
C ASN A 38 14.60 0.71 -12.62
N ASN A 39 15.89 0.92 -12.37
CA ASN A 39 16.79 1.69 -13.23
C ASN A 39 17.19 0.99 -14.54
N THR A 40 16.65 -0.20 -14.81
CA THR A 40 16.93 -0.95 -16.04
C THR A 40 16.23 -0.31 -17.23
N ASN A 41 17.01 0.33 -18.09
CA ASN A 41 16.50 0.99 -19.29
C ASN A 41 16.30 0.06 -20.51
N LYS A 42 16.40 -1.26 -20.32
CA LYS A 42 16.40 -2.27 -21.40
C LYS A 42 15.52 -3.47 -21.08
N LEU A 43 14.25 -3.24 -20.79
CA LEU A 43 13.28 -4.33 -20.72
C LEU A 43 12.93 -4.81 -22.12
N HIS A 44 12.89 -6.12 -22.31
CA HIS A 44 12.25 -6.73 -23.47
C HIS A 44 10.81 -7.04 -23.09
N ILE A 45 9.86 -6.46 -23.82
CA ILE A 45 8.43 -6.61 -23.59
C ILE A 45 7.83 -7.21 -24.85
N ASP A 46 7.32 -8.43 -24.72
CA ASP A 46 6.65 -9.15 -25.80
C ASP A 46 5.19 -9.41 -25.43
N PHE A 47 4.30 -9.35 -26.41
CA PHE A 47 2.90 -9.73 -26.20
C PHE A 47 2.72 -11.21 -26.54
N ASP A 48 2.17 -11.98 -25.60
CA ASP A 48 1.76 -13.36 -25.85
C ASP A 48 0.31 -13.38 -26.34
N PRO A 49 0.05 -13.70 -27.62
CA PRO A 49 -1.31 -13.70 -28.16
C PRO A 49 -2.18 -14.83 -27.59
N THR A 50 -1.58 -15.88 -27.02
CA THR A 50 -2.31 -17.05 -26.49
C THR A 50 -2.95 -16.73 -25.16
N THR A 51 -2.17 -16.16 -24.26
CA THR A 51 -2.61 -15.78 -22.90
C THR A 51 -3.07 -14.33 -22.82
N LYS A 52 -2.84 -13.54 -23.87
CA LYS A 52 -3.02 -12.09 -23.92
C LYS A 52 -2.20 -11.34 -22.85
N SER A 53 -1.17 -11.97 -22.31
CA SER A 53 -0.30 -11.39 -21.27
C SER A 53 0.89 -10.64 -21.88
N LEU A 54 1.45 -9.71 -21.13
CA LEU A 54 2.78 -9.16 -21.44
C LEU A 54 3.85 -10.07 -20.83
N GLN A 55 4.80 -10.51 -21.64
CA GLN A 55 6.01 -11.20 -21.18
C GLN A 55 7.11 -10.16 -21.00
N ILE A 56 7.62 -10.02 -19.78
CA ILE A 56 8.69 -9.09 -19.44
C ILE A 56 9.98 -9.89 -19.25
N ARG A 57 11.06 -9.47 -19.90
CA ARG A 57 12.41 -10.03 -19.70
C ARG A 57 13.39 -8.92 -19.36
N THR A 58 14.09 -9.07 -18.24
CA THR A 58 15.16 -8.14 -17.82
C THR A 58 16.50 -8.54 -18.47
N PRO A 59 17.49 -7.62 -18.55
CA PRO A 59 18.84 -7.93 -19.03
C PRO A 59 19.55 -9.03 -18.23
N GLU A 60 19.18 -9.21 -16.97
CA GLU A 60 19.67 -10.26 -16.08
C GLU A 60 18.96 -11.61 -16.29
N ASN A 61 18.22 -11.76 -17.40
CA ASN A 61 17.42 -12.94 -17.76
C ASN A 61 16.32 -13.29 -16.76
N THR A 62 15.85 -12.33 -15.94
CA THR A 62 14.65 -12.54 -15.15
C THR A 62 13.43 -12.39 -16.06
N GLN A 63 12.52 -13.36 -16.03
CA GLN A 63 11.31 -13.38 -16.86
C GLN A 63 10.06 -13.51 -16.01
N PHE A 64 9.04 -12.72 -16.32
CA PHE A 64 7.73 -12.80 -15.66
C PHE A 64 6.62 -12.28 -16.57
N ASN A 65 5.39 -12.70 -16.29
CA ASN A 65 4.22 -12.35 -17.10
C ASN A 65 3.30 -11.40 -16.34
N ILE A 66 2.75 -10.41 -17.03
CA ILE A 66 1.70 -9.54 -16.54
C ILE A 66 0.38 -9.98 -17.17
N PRO A 67 -0.65 -10.36 -16.39
CA PRO A 67 -1.92 -10.82 -16.92
C PRO A 67 -2.61 -9.72 -17.75
N SER A 68 -3.43 -10.14 -18.71
CA SER A 68 -4.12 -9.25 -19.67
C SER A 68 -5.04 -8.21 -19.02
N TYR A 69 -5.54 -8.51 -17.82
CA TYR A 69 -6.40 -7.65 -17.01
C TYR A 69 -5.62 -6.75 -16.03
N ALA A 70 -4.29 -6.70 -16.12
CA ALA A 70 -3.45 -5.79 -15.34
C ALA A 70 -2.62 -4.88 -16.25
N LYS A 71 -2.38 -3.66 -15.78
CA LYS A 71 -1.50 -2.68 -16.45
C LYS A 71 -0.06 -2.86 -15.97
N PHE A 72 0.88 -2.55 -16.84
CA PHE A 72 2.31 -2.52 -16.51
C PHE A 72 2.86 -1.12 -16.73
N PHE A 73 3.61 -0.62 -15.75
CA PHE A 73 4.25 0.69 -15.81
C PHE A 73 5.70 0.57 -15.33
N HIS A 74 6.65 0.79 -16.23
CA HIS A 74 8.08 0.77 -15.92
C HIS A 74 8.62 2.20 -15.89
N ARG A 75 9.48 2.47 -14.89
CA ARG A 75 10.11 3.77 -14.65
C ARG A 75 11.43 3.62 -13.90
N GLU A 76 12.22 4.69 -13.91
CA GLU A 76 13.43 4.80 -13.09
C GLU A 76 13.12 4.73 -11.59
N ASN A 77 14.04 4.17 -10.80
CA ASN A 77 13.90 4.01 -9.34
C ASN A 77 14.25 5.30 -8.59
N ILE A 78 13.40 6.32 -8.75
CA ILE A 78 13.46 7.58 -8.00
C ILE A 78 12.23 7.71 -7.08
N GLY A 79 12.43 8.18 -5.85
CA GLY A 79 11.33 8.35 -4.89
C GLY A 79 10.86 7.08 -4.18
N ILE A 80 11.53 5.93 -4.41
CA ILE A 80 11.17 4.63 -3.81
C ILE A 80 9.69 4.31 -4.10
N ASP A 81 8.97 3.66 -3.20
CA ASP A 81 7.58 3.23 -3.37
C ASP A 81 6.65 4.41 -3.67
N PHE A 82 6.76 5.50 -2.91
CA PHE A 82 5.96 6.71 -3.10
C PHE A 82 6.22 7.39 -4.45
N GLY A 83 7.46 7.39 -4.93
CA GLY A 83 7.77 7.88 -6.28
C GLY A 83 7.10 7.04 -7.36
N GLY A 84 7.14 5.71 -7.20
CA GLY A 84 6.49 4.80 -8.13
C GLY A 84 4.98 4.99 -8.19
N TRP A 85 4.32 5.04 -7.03
CA TRP A 85 2.90 5.33 -6.95
C TRP A 85 2.55 6.72 -7.51
N SER A 86 3.36 7.75 -7.18
CA SER A 86 3.11 9.12 -7.63
C SER A 86 3.11 9.22 -9.15
N ASP A 87 4.10 8.64 -9.81
CA ASP A 87 4.20 8.73 -11.28
C ASP A 87 3.04 7.99 -11.95
N ALA A 88 2.70 6.80 -11.46
CA ALA A 88 1.59 6.02 -11.99
C ALA A 88 0.25 6.75 -11.84
N LEU A 89 0.03 7.41 -10.69
CA LEU A 89 -1.20 8.15 -10.42
C LEU A 89 -1.30 9.42 -11.27
N LEU A 90 -0.21 10.21 -11.30
CA LEU A 90 -0.22 11.57 -11.83
C LEU A 90 0.04 11.63 -13.33
N LEU A 91 0.53 10.54 -13.95
CA LEU A 91 0.67 10.44 -15.40
C LEU A 91 -0.69 10.65 -16.07
N HIS A 92 -0.85 11.76 -16.77
CA HIS A 92 -2.10 12.17 -17.42
C HIS A 92 -3.31 12.19 -16.49
N ASP A 93 -3.12 12.52 -15.20
CA ASP A 93 -4.16 12.49 -14.17
C ASP A 93 -4.88 11.13 -14.08
N PHE A 94 -4.16 10.03 -14.30
CA PHE A 94 -4.72 8.67 -14.36
C PHE A 94 -5.60 8.34 -13.14
N TYR A 95 -5.23 8.84 -11.96
CA TYR A 95 -5.98 8.65 -10.73
C TYR A 95 -7.45 9.09 -10.85
N LYS A 96 -7.78 10.14 -11.60
CA LYS A 96 -9.15 10.71 -11.67
C LYS A 96 -10.21 9.70 -12.15
N ASN A 97 -9.80 8.61 -12.80
CA ASN A 97 -10.66 7.55 -13.32
C ASN A 97 -11.19 6.55 -12.28
N TYR A 98 -10.79 6.67 -11.02
CA TYR A 98 -11.07 5.69 -9.95
C TYR A 98 -11.64 6.38 -8.71
N ASP A 99 -12.43 5.70 -7.90
CA ASP A 99 -13.00 6.24 -6.67
C ASP A 99 -12.19 5.84 -5.42
N ASN A 100 -11.60 4.64 -5.45
CA ASN A 100 -10.82 4.06 -4.37
C ASN A 100 -9.43 3.65 -4.84
N TYR A 101 -8.46 3.68 -3.93
CA TYR A 101 -7.08 3.32 -4.20
C TYR A 101 -6.58 2.38 -3.13
N VAL A 102 -5.87 1.33 -3.55
CA VAL A 102 -5.16 0.41 -2.66
C VAL A 102 -3.70 0.37 -3.09
N PHE A 103 -2.81 0.74 -2.17
CA PHE A 103 -1.38 0.85 -2.37
C PHE A 103 -0.70 -0.33 -1.70
N VAL A 104 0.15 -1.04 -2.45
CA VAL A 104 0.86 -2.23 -1.95
C VAL A 104 2.29 -2.20 -2.48
N ASN A 105 3.26 -2.56 -1.64
CA ASN A 105 4.66 -2.69 -2.07
C ASN A 105 5.15 -4.15 -1.99
N SER A 106 6.30 -4.43 -2.60
CA SER A 106 6.87 -5.78 -2.71
C SER A 106 7.46 -6.37 -1.42
N SER A 107 7.32 -5.67 -0.28
CA SER A 107 7.72 -6.23 1.01
C SER A 107 6.72 -7.25 1.55
N ILE A 108 5.52 -7.31 0.97
CA ILE A 108 4.40 -8.14 1.46
C ILE A 108 4.52 -9.62 1.11
N VAL A 109 3.88 -10.44 1.94
CA VAL A 109 3.50 -11.84 1.68
C VAL A 109 1.99 -11.96 1.89
N GLY A 110 1.30 -12.67 1.00
CA GLY A 110 -0.16 -12.84 1.02
C GLY A 110 -0.74 -12.94 -0.40
N PRO A 111 -2.04 -12.69 -0.60
CA PRO A 111 -3.03 -12.38 0.44
C PRO A 111 -3.38 -13.64 1.27
N PHE A 112 -3.58 -13.46 2.57
CA PHE A 112 -4.12 -14.45 3.49
C PHE A 112 -5.57 -14.11 3.75
N LEU A 113 -6.46 -14.86 3.12
CA LEU A 113 -7.90 -14.75 3.34
C LEU A 113 -8.42 -16.06 3.95
N PRO A 114 -9.45 -16.00 4.80
CA PRO A 114 -10.14 -17.21 5.25
C PRO A 114 -10.57 -18.06 4.04
N LYS A 115 -10.47 -19.38 4.16
CA LYS A 115 -10.71 -20.34 3.05
C LYS A 115 -12.04 -20.14 2.31
N ASN A 116 -13.07 -19.65 3.01
CA ASN A 116 -14.40 -19.42 2.47
C ASN A 116 -14.75 -17.92 2.38
N SER A 117 -13.74 -17.04 2.34
CA SER A 117 -13.98 -15.61 2.16
C SER A 117 -14.67 -15.37 0.82
N THR A 118 -15.83 -14.72 0.87
CA THR A 118 -16.54 -14.21 -0.31
C THR A 118 -16.13 -12.79 -0.66
N VAL A 119 -15.32 -12.16 0.20
CA VAL A 119 -14.83 -10.79 0.06
C VAL A 119 -13.43 -10.84 -0.53
N SER A 120 -13.19 -10.07 -1.60
CA SER A 120 -11.85 -9.93 -2.16
C SER A 120 -10.94 -9.19 -1.17
N TRP A 121 -9.63 -9.46 -1.24
CA TRP A 121 -8.69 -8.80 -0.33
C TRP A 121 -8.72 -7.28 -0.47
N THR A 122 -8.99 -6.74 -1.67
CA THR A 122 -9.10 -5.29 -1.89
C THR A 122 -10.28 -4.69 -1.14
N GLN A 123 -11.41 -5.41 -1.08
CA GLN A 123 -12.59 -4.98 -0.36
C GLN A 123 -12.37 -4.95 1.15
N VAL A 124 -11.53 -5.83 1.70
CA VAL A 124 -11.17 -5.80 3.13
C VAL A 124 -10.55 -4.45 3.52
N PHE A 125 -9.67 -3.88 2.69
CA PHE A 125 -9.08 -2.56 2.96
C PHE A 125 -10.08 -1.43 2.73
N ILE A 126 -10.90 -1.50 1.68
CA ILE A 126 -11.88 -0.45 1.35
C ILE A 126 -12.97 -0.38 2.43
N GLN A 127 -13.43 -1.51 2.95
CA GLN A 127 -14.46 -1.56 4.00
C GLN A 127 -13.99 -1.02 5.35
N GLY A 128 -12.67 -0.90 5.57
CA GLY A 128 -12.13 -0.25 6.76
C GLY A 128 -12.19 1.29 6.71
N LEU A 129 -12.46 1.88 5.55
CA LEU A 129 -12.68 3.31 5.41
C LEU A 129 -14.09 3.68 5.89
N THR A 130 -14.22 4.80 6.60
CA THR A 130 -15.48 5.28 7.16
C THR A 130 -15.63 6.80 6.96
N ASP A 131 -16.68 7.39 7.51
CA ASP A 131 -16.85 8.85 7.52
C ASP A 131 -15.70 9.56 8.24
N THR A 132 -15.09 8.92 9.24
CA THR A 132 -13.96 9.47 10.00
C THR A 132 -12.62 8.88 9.59
N VAL A 133 -12.56 7.58 9.28
CA VAL A 133 -11.32 6.88 8.91
C VAL A 133 -11.07 7.06 7.42
N LYS A 134 -10.13 7.95 7.08
CA LYS A 134 -9.85 8.33 5.68
C LYS A 134 -8.59 7.70 5.10
N LEU A 135 -7.81 7.02 5.94
CA LEU A 135 -6.62 6.26 5.57
C LEU A 135 -6.62 4.96 6.39
N PHE A 136 -6.69 3.82 5.73
CA PHE A 136 -6.83 2.51 6.38
C PHE A 136 -5.82 1.50 5.82
N GLY A 137 -5.19 0.68 6.64
CA GLY A 137 -4.20 -0.29 6.15
C GLY A 137 -3.95 -1.45 7.10
N SER A 138 -2.82 -2.12 6.97
CA SER A 138 -2.60 -3.34 7.76
C SER A 138 -2.28 -3.06 9.22
N THR A 139 -1.34 -2.16 9.52
CA THR A 139 -0.86 -1.91 10.90
C THR A 139 -0.50 -0.45 11.13
N ILE A 140 -0.62 -0.01 12.38
CA ILE A 140 -0.14 1.29 12.87
C ILE A 140 1.10 1.09 13.74
N ASN A 141 2.08 1.98 13.61
CA ASN A 141 3.24 2.06 14.48
C ASN A 141 3.22 3.41 15.22
N SER A 142 3.33 3.38 16.54
CA SER A 142 3.27 4.58 17.39
C SER A 142 4.61 5.27 17.60
N CYS A 143 5.74 4.66 17.22
CA CYS A 143 7.09 5.19 17.51
C CYS A 143 7.30 5.61 18.98
N ASP A 144 6.74 4.84 19.93
CA ASP A 144 6.74 5.13 21.38
C ASP A 144 6.11 6.48 21.82
N ASP A 145 5.60 7.29 20.89
CA ASP A 145 4.89 8.55 21.13
C ASP A 145 3.64 8.61 20.23
N PRO A 146 2.56 7.95 20.66
CA PRO A 146 1.40 7.71 19.81
C PRO A 146 0.68 8.98 19.40
N ASP A 147 0.63 10.02 20.24
CA ASP A 147 -0.09 11.24 19.93
C ASP A 147 0.61 12.06 18.82
N ASN A 148 1.94 11.99 18.75
CA ASN A 148 2.73 12.79 17.79
C ASN A 148 3.20 12.00 16.57
N TYR A 149 3.44 10.70 16.68
CA TYR A 149 4.10 9.92 15.63
C TYR A 149 3.37 8.65 15.21
N SER A 150 2.14 8.40 15.70
CA SER A 150 1.35 7.28 15.15
C SER A 150 1.13 7.44 13.67
N HIS A 151 1.44 6.38 12.94
CA HIS A 151 1.32 6.34 11.50
C HIS A 151 0.95 4.95 11.01
N LEU A 152 0.22 4.93 9.90
CA LEU A 152 -0.06 3.70 9.18
C LEU A 152 1.18 3.24 8.43
N GLN A 153 1.57 1.97 8.59
CA GLN A 153 2.71 1.42 7.85
C GLN A 153 2.36 1.26 6.36
N SER A 154 3.19 1.77 5.45
CA SER A 154 2.80 1.98 4.06
C SER A 154 2.96 0.75 3.15
N TYR A 155 3.06 -0.46 3.69
CA TYR A 155 3.25 -1.66 2.87
C TYR A 155 1.96 -2.17 2.21
N ALA A 156 0.80 -1.88 2.83
CA ALA A 156 -0.53 -2.15 2.31
C ALA A 156 -1.53 -1.19 2.96
N PHE A 157 -2.15 -0.32 2.17
CA PHE A 157 -3.14 0.66 2.66
C PHE A 157 -4.11 1.10 1.56
N ALA A 158 -5.20 1.76 1.96
CA ALA A 158 -6.24 2.25 1.09
C ALA A 158 -6.76 3.62 1.51
N MET A 159 -7.35 4.32 0.54
CA MET A 159 -8.04 5.60 0.72
C MET A 159 -9.03 5.86 -0.42
N GLU A 160 -9.96 6.79 -0.19
CA GLU A 160 -10.89 7.31 -1.20
C GLU A 160 -10.24 8.48 -1.99
N LYS A 161 -10.76 8.79 -3.18
CA LYS A 161 -10.28 9.91 -4.03
C LYS A 161 -10.13 11.24 -3.32
N PRO A 162 -11.08 11.73 -2.51
CA PRO A 162 -10.92 13.02 -1.85
C PRO A 162 -9.71 13.04 -0.89
N THR A 163 -9.40 11.90 -0.27
CA THR A 163 -8.19 11.77 0.55
C THR A 163 -6.94 11.80 -0.30
N LEU A 164 -6.93 11.08 -1.42
CA LEU A 164 -5.79 11.07 -2.34
C LEU A 164 -5.51 12.47 -2.89
N GLU A 165 -6.53 13.19 -3.34
CA GLU A 165 -6.43 14.56 -3.85
C GLU A 165 -5.81 15.49 -2.80
N TYR A 166 -6.27 15.41 -1.54
CA TYR A 166 -5.66 16.15 -0.44
C TYR A 166 -4.18 15.79 -0.22
N LEU A 167 -3.82 14.50 -0.30
CA LEU A 167 -2.43 14.08 -0.11
C LEU A 167 -1.52 14.46 -1.30
N ILE A 168 -2.09 14.60 -2.50
CA ILE A 168 -1.40 15.19 -3.66
C ILE A 168 -1.14 16.69 -3.39
N GLU A 169 -2.16 17.44 -2.93
CA GLU A 169 -2.00 18.86 -2.55
C GLU A 169 -0.95 19.06 -1.45
N CYS A 170 -0.85 18.13 -0.50
CA CYS A 170 0.17 18.14 0.54
C CYS A 170 1.58 17.77 0.05
N GLY A 171 1.74 17.34 -1.20
CA GLY A 171 3.01 16.87 -1.76
C GLY A 171 3.45 15.49 -1.26
N ILE A 172 2.56 14.71 -0.63
CA ILE A 172 2.85 13.32 -0.26
C ILE A 172 3.01 12.49 -1.53
N PHE A 173 2.05 12.60 -2.45
CA PHE A 173 2.18 12.07 -3.81
C PHE A 173 2.60 13.20 -4.76
N SER A 174 3.78 13.09 -5.36
CA SER A 174 4.36 14.11 -6.21
C SER A 174 5.32 13.51 -7.22
N ASN A 175 5.18 13.92 -8.48
CA ASN A 175 6.08 13.58 -9.59
C ASN A 175 7.14 14.68 -9.86
N THR A 176 7.20 15.69 -9.00
CA THR A 176 8.18 16.79 -9.08
C THR A 176 9.09 16.86 -7.86
N HIS A 177 8.66 16.30 -6.73
CA HIS A 177 9.39 16.31 -5.45
C HIS A 177 9.58 14.88 -4.93
N TYR A 178 10.62 14.22 -5.45
CA TYR A 178 11.01 12.88 -5.01
C TYR A 178 11.93 12.93 -3.79
N ILE A 179 11.78 11.94 -2.92
CA ILE A 179 12.72 11.71 -1.82
C ILE A 179 13.77 10.71 -2.26
N SER A 180 15.04 11.05 -2.06
CA SER A 180 16.18 10.19 -2.41
C SER A 180 16.64 9.28 -1.28
N ASP A 181 16.30 9.59 -0.02
CA ASP A 181 16.78 8.86 1.16
C ASP A 181 15.68 8.01 1.83
N LYS A 182 15.99 6.75 2.15
CA LYS A 182 15.03 5.78 2.73
C LYS A 182 14.55 6.17 4.13
N HIS A 183 15.42 6.71 4.97
CA HIS A 183 15.02 7.14 6.32
C HIS A 183 14.11 8.37 6.24
N ASN A 184 14.46 9.33 5.38
CA ASN A 184 13.61 10.48 5.09
C ASN A 184 12.29 10.07 4.43
N ALA A 185 12.24 8.99 3.64
CA ALA A 185 11.00 8.51 3.05
C ALA A 185 9.99 8.05 4.12
N VAL A 186 10.43 7.40 5.20
CA VAL A 186 9.52 7.03 6.29
C VAL A 186 8.97 8.29 6.97
N TRP A 187 9.83 9.22 7.39
CA TRP A 187 9.38 10.41 8.12
C TRP A 187 8.57 11.39 7.25
N GLN A 188 9.04 11.68 6.04
CA GLN A 188 8.42 12.67 5.15
C GLN A 188 7.33 12.10 4.25
N LYS A 189 7.15 10.78 4.20
CA LYS A 189 6.01 10.15 3.51
C LYS A 189 5.14 9.36 4.46
N GLU A 190 5.59 8.23 4.99
CA GLU A 190 4.75 7.34 5.81
C GLU A 190 4.18 8.04 7.06
N VAL A 191 5.06 8.64 7.88
CA VAL A 191 4.67 9.38 9.07
C VAL A 191 3.92 10.66 8.69
N LEU A 192 4.50 11.49 7.82
CA LEU A 192 3.88 12.76 7.42
C LEU A 192 2.49 12.58 6.78
N MET A 193 2.29 11.53 5.97
CA MET A 193 0.99 11.18 5.38
C MET A 193 -0.06 11.00 6.46
N SER A 194 0.23 10.14 7.45
CA SER A 194 -0.69 9.89 8.57
C SER A 194 -0.94 11.16 9.39
N ARG A 195 0.11 11.97 9.60
CA ARG A 195 -0.02 13.25 10.31
C ARG A 195 -0.88 14.26 9.58
N LYS A 196 -0.77 14.36 8.25
CA LYS A 196 -1.63 15.25 7.45
C LYS A 196 -3.10 14.84 7.53
N ILE A 197 -3.39 13.53 7.53
CA ILE A 197 -4.75 13.02 7.75
C ILE A 197 -5.27 13.45 9.13
N ILE A 198 -4.50 13.21 10.19
CA ILE A 198 -4.87 13.54 11.57
C ILE A 198 -5.05 15.05 11.77
N GLU A 199 -4.11 15.87 11.27
CA GLU A 199 -4.17 17.34 11.34
C GLU A 199 -5.40 17.92 10.63
N ARG A 200 -5.89 17.26 9.58
CA ARG A 200 -7.12 17.64 8.86
C ARG A 200 -8.40 17.27 9.65
N GLY A 201 -8.27 16.60 10.79
CA GLY A 201 -9.40 16.12 11.59
C GLY A 201 -9.99 14.79 11.12
N TRP A 202 -9.28 14.08 10.23
CA TRP A 202 -9.61 12.72 9.82
C TRP A 202 -8.83 11.70 10.66
N ASN A 203 -9.34 10.48 10.78
CA ASN A 203 -8.69 9.41 11.52
C ASN A 203 -7.92 8.46 10.58
N ILE A 204 -6.94 7.77 11.15
CA ILE A 204 -6.31 6.60 10.54
C ILE A 204 -6.83 5.32 11.22
N GLY A 205 -6.86 4.21 10.50
CA GLY A 205 -7.28 2.91 11.05
C GLY A 205 -6.46 1.77 10.48
N SER A 206 -6.54 0.60 11.10
CA SER A 206 -5.84 -0.58 10.60
C SER A 206 -6.58 -1.88 10.82
N LEU A 207 -6.17 -2.92 10.08
CA LEU A 207 -6.62 -4.29 10.27
C LEU A 207 -6.14 -4.90 11.59
N LEU A 208 -5.07 -4.36 12.20
CA LEU A 208 -4.60 -4.83 13.50
C LEU A 208 -5.69 -4.61 14.57
N PRO A 209 -6.27 -5.68 15.16
CA PRO A 209 -7.41 -5.53 16.06
C PRO A 209 -7.13 -4.67 17.30
N TYR A 210 -5.86 -4.56 17.69
CA TYR A 210 -5.42 -3.69 18.79
C TYR A 210 -5.82 -2.22 18.61
N TYR A 211 -5.86 -1.74 17.36
CA TYR A 211 -6.21 -0.35 17.04
C TYR A 211 -7.66 -0.18 16.60
N ASN A 212 -8.51 -1.18 16.80
CA ASN A 212 -9.94 -1.01 16.59
C ASN A 212 -10.48 0.09 17.50
N ASP A 213 -11.29 0.99 16.93
CA ASP A 213 -11.94 2.10 17.63
C ASP A 213 -10.99 3.14 18.27
N VAL A 214 -9.70 3.10 17.95
CA VAL A 214 -8.74 4.09 18.45
C VAL A 214 -8.84 5.39 17.65
N GLU A 215 -9.02 6.50 18.36
CA GLU A 215 -9.18 7.82 17.76
C GLU A 215 -7.89 8.65 17.91
N PHE A 216 -7.20 8.90 16.80
CA PHE A 216 -5.97 9.70 16.76
C PHE A 216 -6.22 11.20 16.51
N ARG A 217 -7.47 11.59 16.28
CA ARG A 217 -7.84 12.97 15.92
C ARG A 217 -7.58 13.94 17.08
N PRO A 218 -7.13 15.18 16.82
CA PRO A 218 -6.73 16.11 17.88
C PRO A 218 -7.83 16.47 18.89
N GLN A 219 -9.10 16.41 18.48
CA GLN A 219 -10.26 16.68 19.34
C GLN A 219 -10.66 15.51 20.25
N CYS A 220 -10.05 14.34 20.05
CA CYS A 220 -10.34 13.13 20.83
C CYS A 220 -9.45 13.07 22.09
N LYS A 221 -9.69 12.07 22.93
CA LYS A 221 -8.87 11.87 24.14
C LYS A 221 -7.42 11.54 23.76
N PRO A 222 -6.41 11.90 24.57
CA PRO A 222 -5.04 11.41 24.36
C PRO A 222 -4.99 9.89 24.27
N PHE A 223 -4.02 9.34 23.52
CA PHE A 223 -3.95 7.90 23.25
C PHE A 223 -3.96 7.05 24.53
N TYR A 224 -3.19 7.44 25.56
CA TYR A 224 -3.09 6.68 26.81
C TYR A 224 -4.33 6.73 27.70
N GLU A 225 -5.31 7.57 27.38
CA GLU A 225 -6.63 7.52 28.00
C GLU A 225 -7.58 6.52 27.30
N GLN A 226 -7.24 6.10 26.09
CA GLN A 226 -8.00 5.16 25.25
C GLN A 226 -7.35 3.76 25.23
N ASN A 227 -6.02 3.69 25.37
CA ASN A 227 -5.22 2.49 25.20
C ASN A 227 -4.15 2.34 26.28
N LYS A 228 -3.82 1.09 26.62
CA LYS A 228 -2.92 0.79 27.75
C LYS A 228 -1.44 0.96 27.41
N HIS A 229 -1.03 0.67 26.18
CA HIS A 229 0.35 0.76 25.74
C HIS A 229 0.43 1.11 24.26
N ALA A 230 1.52 1.73 23.83
CA ALA A 230 1.77 2.05 22.44
C ALA A 230 2.51 0.86 21.78
N LEU A 231 2.13 0.49 20.55
CA LEU A 231 2.80 -0.58 19.80
C LEU A 231 3.71 0.02 18.73
N GLY A 232 4.97 -0.41 18.74
CA GLY A 232 5.96 -0.06 17.71
C GLY A 232 5.78 -0.89 16.42
N ASP A 233 6.90 -1.28 15.80
CA ASP A 233 6.86 -2.18 14.65
C ASP A 233 6.58 -3.63 15.08
N VAL A 234 5.30 -4.02 15.07
CA VAL A 234 4.84 -5.35 15.48
C VAL A 234 4.97 -6.42 14.39
N MET A 235 5.60 -6.12 13.25
CA MET A 235 5.67 -7.05 12.11
C MET A 235 6.75 -8.14 12.23
N TRP A 236 7.42 -8.28 13.38
CA TRP A 236 8.37 -9.37 13.62
C TRP A 236 7.65 -10.69 13.97
N PRO A 237 8.18 -11.87 13.60
CA PRO A 237 7.48 -13.15 13.79
C PRO A 237 7.10 -13.49 15.22
N HIS A 238 7.87 -13.02 16.21
CA HIS A 238 7.57 -13.30 17.62
C HIS A 238 6.29 -12.61 18.11
N TYR A 239 5.72 -11.68 17.33
CA TYR A 239 4.41 -11.08 17.56
C TYR A 239 3.26 -11.82 16.85
N GLU A 240 3.57 -12.75 15.94
CA GLU A 240 2.56 -13.60 15.30
C GLU A 240 1.91 -14.50 16.35
N ASN A 241 0.57 -14.58 16.35
CA ASN A 241 -0.28 -15.20 17.37
C ASN A 241 -0.22 -14.55 18.75
N VAL A 242 0.42 -13.38 18.89
CA VAL A 242 0.38 -12.54 20.10
C VAL A 242 -0.50 -11.32 19.85
N TYR A 243 -0.21 -10.55 18.80
CA TYR A 243 -0.96 -9.35 18.42
C TYR A 243 -1.79 -9.52 17.14
N TRP A 244 -1.37 -10.43 16.27
CA TRP A 244 -1.99 -10.64 14.97
C TRP A 244 -1.75 -12.06 14.46
N THR A 245 -2.62 -12.51 13.58
CA THR A 245 -2.44 -13.66 12.71
C THR A 245 -2.32 -13.19 11.26
N LYS A 246 -1.85 -14.06 10.36
CA LYS A 246 -1.76 -13.75 8.94
C LYS A 246 -3.13 -13.38 8.33
N GLU A 247 -4.19 -14.05 8.76
CA GLU A 247 -5.56 -13.79 8.28
C GLU A 247 -6.11 -12.46 8.77
N ASP A 248 -5.68 -11.96 9.95
CA ASP A 248 -6.09 -10.65 10.45
C ASP A 248 -5.62 -9.52 9.52
N LEU A 249 -4.38 -9.61 9.03
CA LEU A 249 -3.71 -8.49 8.34
C LEU A 249 -3.83 -8.52 6.82
N VAL A 250 -4.31 -9.63 6.24
CA VAL A 250 -4.32 -9.96 4.80
C VAL A 250 -2.93 -10.07 4.18
N PHE A 251 -2.05 -9.10 4.45
CA PHE A 251 -0.65 -9.09 4.06
C PHE A 251 0.23 -8.88 5.28
N VAL A 252 1.36 -9.59 5.32
CA VAL A 252 2.42 -9.39 6.33
C VAL A 252 3.72 -8.99 5.66
N LYS A 253 4.60 -8.28 6.37
CA LYS A 253 5.93 -7.93 5.87
C LYS A 253 6.81 -9.17 5.83
N GLY A 254 7.16 -9.64 4.65
CA GLY A 254 8.12 -10.73 4.43
C GLY A 254 9.59 -10.31 4.47
N ASN A 255 9.89 -9.08 4.91
CA ASN A 255 11.24 -8.58 5.13
C ASN A 255 11.54 -8.31 6.62
N ARG A 256 10.65 -8.74 7.51
CA ARG A 256 10.96 -8.97 8.92
C ARG A 256 11.34 -10.44 9.05
N GLY A 257 12.35 -10.71 9.89
CA GLY A 257 13.12 -11.96 9.91
C GLY A 257 12.31 -13.23 10.09
#